data_AF-M0MU00-F1
#
_entry.id   AF-M0MU00-F1
#
_cell.length_a   1.000
_cell.length_b   1.000
_cell.length_c   1.000
_cell.angle_alpha   90.00
_cell.angle_beta   90.00
_cell.angle_gamma   90.00
#
_symmetry.space_group_name_H-M   'P 1'
#
loop_
_entity.id
_entity.type
_entity.pdbx_description
1 polymer ?
#
loop_
_entity_poly.entity_id
_entity_poly.type
_entity_poly.pdbx_seq_one_letter_code
_entity_poly.pdbx_strand_id
1 'polypeptide(L)'
;MEARPMTEIQQVLWELRMDYIGHPYYVSGNAILHALGQQLDPETHATLSASHGVFVPGQFGQFPDEHSQSGAKPYLGSGLPDVEAYDDLFIQRQASHAWLLDSRARDALNTHDLRVHGGNPTLAHETIMGRREDQQGQQRTTKWYIHAYLHANDPEVLPLDEDTLEGHQFGGKRNYGYGEVALKDTRMLDLDTLDYSRLEGAETYLIELVTPFVLESEYPAVNDRSVPWWWTESSENLRFRQEKILEHREVFDLRTVDHGQIVQYCGDRPVETAKNGLTRVGSHSRYGFGELRLKPLENRHQNSTDR
;
A
#
# COMPACT_ATOMS: atom_id res chain seq x y z
N MET A 1 -19.70 26.47 -10.60
CA MET A 1 -19.86 25.06 -10.26
C MET A 1 -18.46 24.60 -9.90
N GLU A 2 -18.11 24.67 -8.62
CA GLU A 2 -16.78 24.23 -8.16
C GLU A 2 -16.67 22.74 -8.46
N ALA A 3 -15.61 22.34 -9.17
CA ALA A 3 -15.31 20.93 -9.39
C ALA A 3 -15.11 20.30 -8.01
N ARG A 4 -15.95 19.33 -7.63
CA ARG A 4 -15.66 18.48 -6.48
C ARG A 4 -14.27 17.85 -6.75
N PRO A 5 -13.27 18.05 -5.89
CA PRO A 5 -12.03 17.28 -6.02
C PRO A 5 -12.42 15.81 -5.94
N MET A 6 -12.08 15.08 -6.98
CA MET A 6 -12.59 13.74 -7.21
C MET A 6 -12.03 12.78 -6.15
N THR A 7 -12.90 11.96 -5.58
CA THR A 7 -12.68 11.16 -4.37
C THR A 7 -12.66 9.67 -4.63
N GLU A 8 -12.51 9.22 -5.88
CA GLU A 8 -12.56 7.79 -6.19
C GLU A 8 -11.17 7.18 -6.31
N ILE A 9 -11.07 5.92 -5.87
CA ILE A 9 -9.90 5.07 -6.08
C ILE A 9 -10.34 3.73 -6.64
N GLN A 10 -9.48 3.12 -7.46
CA GLN A 10 -9.61 1.73 -7.85
C GLN A 10 -8.64 0.89 -7.02
N GLN A 11 -9.16 -0.02 -6.20
CA GLN A 11 -8.37 -1.08 -5.60
C GLN A 11 -8.07 -2.14 -6.65
N VAL A 12 -6.82 -2.60 -6.69
CA VAL A 12 -6.41 -3.69 -7.56
C VAL A 12 -5.60 -4.69 -6.76
N LEU A 13 -5.92 -5.97 -6.96
CA LEU A 13 -5.21 -7.09 -6.37
C LEU A 13 -4.68 -7.97 -7.49
N TRP A 14 -3.37 -8.19 -7.49
CA TRP A 14 -2.72 -9.12 -8.41
C TRP A 14 -2.14 -10.32 -7.67
N GLU A 15 -2.27 -11.53 -8.21
CA GLU A 15 -1.54 -12.72 -7.73
C GLU A 15 -0.13 -12.73 -8.34
N LEU A 16 0.93 -12.90 -7.53
CA LEU A 16 2.26 -13.19 -8.07
C LEU A 16 2.31 -14.60 -8.66
N ARG A 17 2.71 -14.70 -9.93
CA ARG A 17 2.82 -15.96 -10.69
C ARG A 17 4.26 -16.40 -10.89
N MET A 18 5.21 -15.47 -10.77
CA MET A 18 6.64 -15.73 -10.84
C MET A 18 7.37 -14.91 -9.78
N ASP A 19 8.53 -15.42 -9.36
CA ASP A 19 9.41 -14.73 -8.43
C ASP A 19 9.71 -13.29 -8.88
N TYR A 20 9.80 -12.39 -7.91
CA TYR A 20 9.95 -10.96 -8.13
C TYR A 20 11.38 -10.49 -7.82
N ILE A 21 11.87 -9.53 -8.61
CA ILE A 21 13.16 -8.87 -8.38
C ILE A 21 12.89 -7.39 -8.19
N GLY A 22 13.05 -6.91 -6.95
CA GLY A 22 12.85 -5.51 -6.61
C GLY A 22 12.88 -5.30 -5.10
N HIS A 23 12.15 -4.30 -4.63
CA HIS A 23 12.13 -3.97 -3.22
C HIS A 23 11.36 -5.03 -2.39
N PRO A 24 11.90 -5.54 -1.26
CA PRO A 24 11.33 -6.69 -0.56
C PRO A 24 9.99 -6.44 0.13
N TYR A 25 9.64 -5.19 0.39
CA TYR A 25 8.43 -4.84 1.13
C TYR A 25 7.28 -4.35 0.25
N TYR A 26 7.58 -3.93 -0.98
CA TYR A 26 6.58 -3.36 -1.88
C TYR A 26 7.01 -3.39 -3.34
N VAL A 27 6.05 -3.32 -4.24
CA VAL A 27 6.24 -2.90 -5.63
C VAL A 27 6.05 -1.39 -5.69
N SER A 28 7.01 -0.63 -6.22
CA SER A 28 6.86 0.84 -6.25
C SER A 28 5.73 1.25 -7.20
N GLY A 29 5.09 2.39 -6.92
CA GLY A 29 4.05 2.93 -7.80
C GLY A 29 4.62 3.30 -9.16
N ASN A 30 5.90 3.72 -9.20
CA ASN A 30 6.66 3.86 -10.43
C ASN A 30 6.70 2.54 -11.26
N ALA A 31 7.00 1.41 -10.63
CA ALA A 31 7.02 0.12 -11.35
C ALA A 31 5.63 -0.30 -11.85
N ILE A 32 4.57 -0.01 -11.08
CA ILE A 32 3.18 -0.26 -11.49
C ILE A 32 2.80 0.60 -12.69
N LEU A 33 3.05 1.92 -12.62
CA LEU A 33 2.74 2.84 -13.73
C LEU A 33 3.52 2.50 -15.00
N HIS A 34 4.79 2.09 -14.89
CA HIS A 34 5.58 1.66 -16.06
C HIS A 34 5.06 0.36 -16.69
N ALA A 35 4.45 -0.52 -15.91
CA ALA A 35 3.81 -1.73 -16.45
C ALA A 35 2.48 -1.39 -17.14
N LEU A 36 1.60 -0.65 -16.45
CA LEU A 36 0.30 -0.23 -16.99
C LEU A 36 0.46 0.64 -18.25
N GLY A 37 1.46 1.52 -18.28
CA GLY A 37 1.76 2.38 -19.44
C GLY A 37 2.11 1.64 -20.73
N GLN A 38 2.34 0.32 -20.70
CA GLN A 38 2.53 -0.49 -21.90
C GLN A 38 1.23 -0.78 -22.65
N GLN A 39 0.09 -0.70 -21.95
CA GLN A 39 -1.24 -1.01 -22.48
C GLN A 39 -2.13 0.25 -22.55
N LEU A 40 -1.81 1.28 -21.76
CA LEU A 40 -2.53 2.56 -21.76
C LEU A 40 -2.09 3.50 -22.87
N ASP A 41 -3.00 4.34 -23.34
CA ASP A 41 -2.65 5.48 -24.17
C ASP A 41 -1.88 6.53 -23.35
N PRO A 42 -1.09 7.41 -24.01
CA PRO A 42 -0.24 8.37 -23.32
C PRO A 42 -0.99 9.40 -22.47
N GLU A 43 -2.22 9.76 -22.82
CA GLU A 43 -2.99 10.78 -22.10
C GLU A 43 -3.52 10.21 -20.78
N THR A 44 -4.12 9.03 -20.83
CA THR A 44 -4.55 8.27 -19.65
C THR A 44 -3.37 7.93 -18.74
N HIS A 45 -2.24 7.49 -19.31
CA HIS A 45 -1.04 7.19 -18.53
C HIS A 45 -0.49 8.40 -17.79
N ALA A 46 -0.50 9.57 -18.41
CA ALA A 46 0.04 10.80 -17.83
C ALA A 46 -0.75 11.29 -16.62
N THR A 47 -2.06 11.06 -16.58
CA THR A 47 -2.94 11.47 -15.47
C THR A 47 -3.07 10.40 -14.39
N LEU A 48 -2.84 9.12 -14.73
CA LEU A 48 -2.89 8.01 -13.80
C LEU A 48 -1.78 8.09 -12.75
N SER A 49 -2.17 7.76 -11.52
CA SER A 49 -1.29 7.70 -10.36
C SER A 49 -1.52 6.41 -9.58
N ALA A 50 -0.44 5.80 -9.08
CA ALA A 50 -0.49 4.52 -8.39
C ALA A 50 0.19 4.59 -7.02
N SER A 51 -0.41 3.95 -6.01
CA SER A 51 0.25 3.69 -4.73
C SER A 51 1.42 2.73 -4.89
N HIS A 52 2.26 2.61 -3.86
CA HIS A 52 3.05 1.39 -3.71
C HIS A 52 2.11 0.17 -3.60
N GLY A 53 2.43 -0.90 -4.32
CA GLY A 53 1.79 -2.20 -4.18
C GLY A 53 2.34 -2.94 -2.97
N VAL A 54 1.49 -3.28 -2.01
CA VAL A 54 1.88 -3.98 -0.78
C VAL A 54 1.70 -5.47 -0.99
N PHE A 55 2.73 -6.25 -0.63
CA PHE A 55 2.64 -7.70 -0.68
C PHE A 55 1.72 -8.20 0.43
N VAL A 56 0.78 -9.09 0.10
CA VAL A 56 -0.14 -9.68 1.06
C VAL A 56 -0.24 -11.20 0.87
N PRO A 57 -0.16 -12.00 1.94
CA PRO A 57 -0.25 -13.45 1.84
C PRO A 57 -1.71 -13.90 1.83
N GLY A 58 -2.06 -14.85 0.95
CA GLY A 58 -3.40 -15.46 0.93
C GLY A 58 -3.59 -16.44 2.10
N GLN A 59 -4.20 -15.98 3.19
CA GLN A 59 -4.25 -16.70 4.48
C GLN A 59 -5.56 -16.53 5.23
N PHE A 60 -5.68 -17.22 6.37
CA PHE A 60 -6.74 -16.94 7.35
C PHE A 60 -6.25 -15.85 8.30
N GLY A 61 -7.14 -14.92 8.62
CA GLY A 61 -6.87 -13.89 9.62
C GLY A 61 -8.08 -13.51 10.44
N GLN A 62 -7.84 -12.59 11.36
CA GLN A 62 -8.82 -11.94 12.20
C GLN A 62 -8.70 -10.44 11.96
N PHE A 63 -9.76 -9.84 11.41
CA PHE A 63 -9.82 -8.39 11.26
C PHE A 63 -9.88 -7.75 12.65
N PRO A 64 -9.04 -6.73 12.91
CA PRO A 64 -9.14 -5.91 14.11
C PRO A 64 -10.54 -5.31 14.27
N ASP A 65 -10.92 -5.02 15.52
CA ASP A 65 -12.25 -4.51 15.88
C ASP A 65 -12.57 -3.15 15.24
N GLU A 66 -11.54 -2.40 14.85
CA GLU A 66 -11.69 -1.12 14.15
C GLU A 66 -12.19 -1.22 12.70
N HIS A 67 -12.22 -2.43 12.13
CA HIS A 67 -12.69 -2.65 10.77
C HIS A 67 -14.14 -3.10 10.74
N SER A 68 -14.87 -2.68 9.71
CA SER A 68 -16.30 -2.94 9.54
C SER A 68 -16.60 -4.45 9.44
N GLN A 69 -15.63 -5.20 8.92
CA GLN A 69 -15.69 -6.65 8.78
C GLN A 69 -14.95 -7.42 9.88
N SER A 70 -14.92 -6.89 11.12
CA SER A 70 -14.20 -7.50 12.25
C SER A 70 -14.50 -9.00 12.44
N GLY A 71 -13.51 -9.72 12.98
CA GLY A 71 -13.61 -11.16 13.24
C GLY A 71 -12.88 -12.05 12.22
N ALA A 72 -13.08 -13.36 12.34
CA ALA A 72 -12.34 -14.36 11.58
C ALA A 72 -12.78 -14.40 10.11
N LYS A 73 -11.82 -14.27 9.20
CA LYS A 73 -12.04 -14.26 7.75
C LYS A 73 -11.18 -15.31 7.05
N PRO A 74 -11.78 -16.21 6.25
CA PRO A 74 -11.02 -17.06 5.34
C PRO A 74 -10.48 -16.23 4.17
N TYR A 75 -9.39 -16.68 3.55
CA TYR A 75 -8.86 -16.13 2.29
C TYR A 75 -8.47 -14.64 2.31
N LEU A 76 -8.16 -14.12 3.49
CA LEU A 76 -7.64 -12.78 3.68
C LEU A 76 -6.33 -12.58 2.89
N GLY A 77 -6.25 -11.49 2.13
CA GLY A 77 -5.13 -11.19 1.24
C GLY A 77 -5.25 -11.79 -0.16
N SER A 78 -6.14 -12.77 -0.38
CA SER A 78 -6.40 -13.37 -1.71
C SER A 78 -7.66 -12.85 -2.42
N GLY A 79 -8.25 -11.78 -1.88
CA GLY A 79 -9.38 -11.03 -2.43
C GLY A 79 -9.50 -9.67 -1.75
N LEU A 80 -10.32 -8.79 -2.32
CA LEU A 80 -10.59 -7.47 -1.77
C LEU A 80 -11.79 -7.54 -0.81
N PRO A 81 -11.60 -7.30 0.51
CA PRO A 81 -12.72 -7.23 1.45
C PRO A 81 -13.62 -6.04 1.14
N ASP A 82 -14.85 -6.05 1.65
CA ASP A 82 -15.69 -4.84 1.53
C ASP A 82 -15.14 -3.74 2.42
N VAL A 83 -15.26 -2.52 1.90
CA VAL A 83 -14.75 -1.29 2.50
C VAL A 83 -15.96 -0.43 2.80
N GLU A 84 -16.26 -0.26 4.09
CA GLU A 84 -17.37 0.56 4.57
C GLU A 84 -16.85 1.75 5.39
N ALA A 85 -15.69 1.59 6.04
CA ALA A 85 -15.04 2.60 6.85
C ALA A 85 -13.64 2.92 6.32
N TYR A 86 -13.14 4.12 6.67
CA TYR A 86 -11.78 4.55 6.35
C TYR A 86 -10.70 3.54 6.79
N ASP A 87 -10.87 2.92 7.95
CA ASP A 87 -9.91 1.95 8.49
C ASP A 87 -9.79 0.71 7.61
N ASP A 88 -10.88 0.27 6.96
CA ASP A 88 -10.89 -0.92 6.09
C ASP A 88 -9.87 -0.83 4.95
N LEU A 89 -9.57 0.38 4.49
CA LEU A 89 -8.54 0.65 3.47
C LEU A 89 -7.12 0.32 3.94
N PHE A 90 -6.85 0.09 5.21
CA PHE A 90 -5.48 -0.14 5.69
C PHE A 90 -5.20 -1.59 6.10
N ILE A 91 -6.20 -2.47 6.06
CA ILE A 91 -6.05 -3.90 6.41
C ILE A 91 -4.90 -4.56 5.65
N GLN A 92 -4.85 -4.32 4.33
CA GLN A 92 -3.89 -4.91 3.42
C GLN A 92 -2.67 -4.01 3.14
N ARG A 93 -2.62 -2.82 3.74
CA ARG A 93 -1.55 -1.83 3.51
C ARG A 93 -0.36 -1.98 4.46
N GLN A 94 -0.50 -2.74 5.55
CA GLN A 94 0.55 -2.94 6.53
C GLN A 94 1.31 -4.24 6.29
N ALA A 95 2.62 -4.13 6.04
CA ALA A 95 3.52 -5.27 5.80
C ALA A 95 3.67 -6.21 7.02
N SER A 96 3.30 -5.76 8.22
CA SER A 96 3.35 -6.58 9.44
C SER A 96 2.26 -7.66 9.49
N HIS A 97 1.19 -7.49 8.70
CA HIS A 97 0.06 -8.41 8.61
C HIS A 97 -0.47 -8.87 9.98
N ALA A 98 -0.64 -7.90 10.89
CA ALA A 98 -1.05 -8.16 12.28
C ALA A 98 -2.38 -8.92 12.40
N TRP A 99 -3.20 -8.90 11.35
CA TRP A 99 -4.44 -9.66 11.21
C TRP A 99 -4.23 -11.17 11.01
N LEU A 100 -3.02 -11.67 10.72
CA LEU A 100 -2.79 -13.13 10.61
C LEU A 100 -3.10 -13.81 11.94
N LEU A 101 -3.87 -14.91 11.89
CA LEU A 101 -4.20 -15.70 13.08
C LEU A 101 -2.93 -16.15 13.80
N ASP A 102 -2.96 -16.18 15.13
CA ASP A 102 -1.82 -16.63 15.96
C ASP A 102 -1.39 -18.08 15.67
N SER A 103 -2.30 -18.88 15.10
CA SER A 103 -2.01 -20.24 14.61
C SER A 103 -1.21 -20.28 13.30
N ARG A 104 -0.76 -19.13 12.79
CA ARG A 104 0.08 -18.98 11.60
C ARG A 104 1.43 -18.43 12.02
N ALA A 105 2.49 -18.94 11.40
CA ALA A 105 3.83 -18.43 11.63
C ALA A 105 3.97 -17.05 10.98
N ARG A 106 3.55 -15.99 11.69
CA ARG A 106 3.59 -14.61 11.21
C ARG A 106 4.99 -14.21 10.75
N ASP A 107 6.03 -14.61 11.50
CA ASP A 107 7.44 -14.35 11.16
C ASP A 107 7.91 -15.03 9.86
N ALA A 108 7.16 -16.00 9.36
CA ALA A 108 7.42 -16.67 8.10
C ALA A 108 6.42 -16.26 7.00
N LEU A 109 5.46 -15.40 7.31
CA LEU A 109 4.42 -14.88 6.41
C LEU A 109 4.38 -13.35 6.37
N ASN A 110 5.37 -12.67 6.95
CA ASN A 110 5.59 -11.22 6.88
C ASN A 110 6.73 -10.84 5.91
N THR A 111 7.42 -11.84 5.36
CA THR A 111 8.48 -11.68 4.38
C THR A 111 8.42 -12.81 3.35
N HIS A 112 8.88 -12.52 2.14
CA HIS A 112 9.04 -13.54 1.10
C HIS A 112 10.21 -14.47 1.40
N ASP A 113 10.10 -15.72 0.95
CA ASP A 113 11.26 -16.59 0.84
C ASP A 113 12.25 -16.02 -0.20
N LEU A 114 13.54 -16.08 0.09
CA LEU A 114 14.58 -15.72 -0.87
C LEU A 114 15.00 -16.94 -1.68
N ARG A 115 14.91 -16.83 -3.00
CA ARG A 115 15.41 -17.83 -3.96
C ARG A 115 16.59 -17.23 -4.72
N VAL A 116 17.46 -18.07 -5.24
CA VAL A 116 18.59 -17.61 -6.08
C VAL A 116 18.50 -18.27 -7.44
N HIS A 117 18.20 -17.47 -8.46
CA HIS A 117 18.10 -17.94 -9.84
C HIS A 117 19.13 -17.22 -10.71
N GLY A 118 20.03 -17.99 -11.34
CA GLY A 118 21.09 -17.44 -12.19
C GLY A 118 21.96 -16.39 -11.49
N GLY A 119 22.24 -16.59 -10.19
CA GLY A 119 23.02 -15.68 -9.35
C GLY A 119 22.27 -14.44 -8.84
N ASN A 120 20.96 -14.32 -9.10
CA ASN A 120 20.15 -13.19 -8.64
C ASN A 120 19.29 -13.62 -7.45
N PRO A 121 19.33 -12.88 -6.33
CA PRO A 121 18.34 -13.08 -5.27
C PRO A 121 16.98 -12.60 -5.77
N THR A 122 15.98 -13.46 -5.62
CA THR A 122 14.60 -13.23 -6.01
C THR A 122 13.68 -13.48 -4.82
N LEU A 123 12.56 -12.77 -4.80
CA LEU A 123 11.53 -12.89 -3.79
C LEU A 123 10.50 -13.88 -4.31
N ALA A 124 10.29 -14.97 -3.58
CA ALA A 124 9.42 -16.04 -4.01
C ALA A 124 7.96 -15.58 -4.15
N HIS A 125 7.31 -16.01 -5.23
CA HIS A 125 5.87 -15.76 -5.46
C HIS A 125 4.94 -16.57 -4.53
N GLU A 126 5.49 -17.57 -3.86
CA GLU A 126 4.80 -18.39 -2.87
C GLU A 126 5.75 -18.82 -1.75
N THR A 127 5.18 -19.01 -0.57
CA THR A 127 5.88 -19.55 0.60
C THR A 127 5.42 -20.98 0.86
N ILE A 128 6.36 -21.92 0.93
CA ILE A 128 6.08 -23.34 1.17
C ILE A 128 6.59 -23.72 2.56
N MET A 129 5.68 -24.12 3.44
CA MET A 129 6.00 -24.52 4.82
C MET A 129 5.76 -26.01 5.03
N GLY A 130 6.71 -26.69 5.68
CA GLY A 130 6.49 -28.05 6.19
C GLY A 130 5.39 -28.06 7.25
N ARG A 131 4.60 -29.13 7.28
CA ARG A 131 3.64 -29.41 8.35
C ARG A 131 4.21 -30.45 9.31
N ARG A 132 3.70 -30.47 10.54
CA ARG A 132 4.02 -31.52 11.50
C ARG A 132 3.50 -32.87 11.01
N GLU A 133 4.17 -33.95 11.42
CA GLU A 133 3.84 -35.33 10.99
C GLU A 133 2.43 -35.78 11.39
N ASP A 134 1.86 -35.18 12.44
CA ASP A 134 0.50 -35.44 12.93
C ASP A 134 -0.59 -34.66 12.17
N GLN A 135 -0.22 -33.76 11.25
CA GLN A 135 -1.15 -33.00 10.43
C GLN A 135 -1.32 -33.60 9.04
N GLN A 136 -2.53 -33.48 8.47
CA GLN A 136 -2.80 -33.95 7.12
C GLN A 136 -2.01 -33.12 6.08
N GLY A 137 -1.25 -33.83 5.23
CA GLY A 137 -0.39 -33.26 4.20
C GLY A 137 0.99 -32.87 4.74
N GLN A 138 2.03 -33.01 3.91
CA GLN A 138 3.41 -32.75 4.33
C GLN A 138 3.79 -31.27 4.29
N GLN A 139 3.09 -30.47 3.47
CA GLN A 139 3.44 -29.08 3.22
C GLN A 139 2.19 -28.20 3.08
N ARG A 140 2.38 -26.90 3.25
CA ARG A 140 1.41 -25.84 2.99
C ARG A 140 2.02 -24.78 2.10
N THR A 141 1.38 -24.53 0.98
CA THR A 141 1.73 -23.42 0.09
C THR A 141 0.85 -22.21 0.39
N THR A 142 1.48 -21.04 0.48
CA THR A 142 0.82 -19.74 0.63
C THR A 142 1.21 -18.88 -0.56
N LYS A 143 0.22 -18.42 -1.32
CA LYS A 143 0.44 -17.50 -2.44
C LYS A 143 0.58 -16.07 -1.95
N TRP A 144 1.38 -15.29 -2.65
CA TRP A 144 1.51 -13.86 -2.44
C TRP A 144 0.70 -13.08 -3.48
N TYR A 145 0.14 -11.97 -3.04
CA TYR A 145 -0.60 -11.02 -3.87
C TYR A 145 -0.03 -9.62 -3.67
N ILE A 146 -0.36 -8.71 -4.58
CA ILE A 146 0.04 -7.30 -4.54
C ILE A 146 -1.24 -6.48 -4.52
N HIS A 147 -1.44 -5.73 -3.43
CA HIS A 147 -2.57 -4.82 -3.25
C HIS A 147 -2.14 -3.37 -3.51
N ALA A 148 -2.81 -2.70 -4.43
CA ALA A 148 -2.52 -1.30 -4.76
C ALA A 148 -3.79 -0.47 -4.97
N TYR A 149 -3.60 0.85 -4.92
CA TYR A 149 -4.59 1.86 -5.25
C TYR A 149 -4.17 2.62 -6.50
N LEU A 150 -5.10 2.71 -7.45
CA LEU A 150 -5.02 3.61 -8.58
C LEU A 150 -5.96 4.79 -8.35
N HIS A 151 -5.54 5.97 -8.78
CA HIS A 151 -6.38 7.16 -8.79
C HIS A 151 -5.97 8.06 -9.96
N ALA A 152 -6.91 8.89 -10.39
CA ALA A 152 -6.69 9.93 -11.37
C ALA A 152 -7.54 11.14 -10.99
N ASN A 153 -7.07 12.34 -11.35
CA ASN A 153 -7.87 13.56 -11.15
C ASN A 153 -9.00 13.68 -12.17
N ASP A 154 -8.87 13.01 -13.31
CA ASP A 154 -9.87 12.96 -14.36
C ASP A 154 -10.81 11.77 -14.10
N PRO A 155 -12.13 12.00 -13.90
CA PRO A 155 -13.10 10.93 -13.68
C PRO A 155 -13.28 9.97 -14.83
N GLU A 156 -12.87 10.35 -16.05
CA GLU A 156 -13.03 9.50 -17.21
C GLU A 156 -11.93 8.43 -17.32
N VAL A 157 -10.87 8.55 -16.51
CA VAL A 157 -9.72 7.61 -16.51
C VAL A 157 -10.01 6.32 -15.75
N LEU A 158 -10.82 6.37 -14.69
CA LEU A 158 -11.14 5.19 -13.88
C LEU A 158 -12.63 4.81 -14.03
N PRO A 159 -12.97 3.52 -13.94
CA PRO A 159 -12.08 2.37 -13.73
C PRO A 159 -11.27 2.00 -14.98
N LEU A 160 -10.05 1.52 -14.78
CA LEU A 160 -9.37 0.72 -15.78
C LEU A 160 -10.07 -0.63 -15.90
N ASP A 161 -10.25 -1.10 -17.13
CA ASP A 161 -10.83 -2.41 -17.41
C ASP A 161 -9.88 -3.56 -16.99
N GLU A 162 -10.46 -4.75 -16.81
CA GLU A 162 -9.71 -5.93 -16.39
C GLU A 162 -8.64 -6.33 -17.42
N ASP A 163 -8.92 -6.16 -18.72
CA ASP A 163 -7.99 -6.47 -19.80
C ASP A 163 -6.72 -5.61 -19.73
N THR A 164 -6.85 -4.35 -19.31
CA THR A 164 -5.76 -3.39 -19.06
C THR A 164 -5.02 -3.67 -17.77
N LEU A 165 -5.64 -4.35 -16.80
CA LEU A 165 -5.04 -4.71 -15.53
C LEU A 165 -4.41 -6.12 -15.54
N GLU A 166 -4.54 -6.86 -16.63
CA GLU A 166 -4.07 -8.24 -16.78
C GLU A 166 -2.71 -8.34 -17.52
N GLY A 167 -1.98 -9.42 -17.26
CA GLY A 167 -0.78 -9.77 -18.04
C GLY A 167 0.44 -8.87 -17.81
N HIS A 168 0.54 -8.27 -16.63
CA HIS A 168 1.65 -7.38 -16.27
C HIS A 168 2.86 -8.12 -15.68
N GLN A 169 4.00 -7.45 -15.73
CA GLN A 169 5.22 -7.86 -15.03
C GLN A 169 5.80 -6.68 -14.24
N PHE A 170 6.02 -6.88 -12.95
CA PHE A 170 6.58 -5.86 -12.07
C PHE A 170 8.05 -6.12 -11.74
N GLY A 171 8.81 -5.05 -11.53
CA GLY A 171 10.22 -5.13 -11.10
C GLY A 171 11.21 -5.38 -12.23
N GLY A 172 12.36 -5.94 -11.87
CA GLY A 172 13.51 -6.11 -12.74
C GLY A 172 13.51 -7.43 -13.53
N LYS A 173 14.32 -7.48 -14.59
CA LYS A 173 14.58 -8.70 -15.39
C LYS A 173 13.32 -9.37 -15.97
N ARG A 174 12.33 -8.56 -16.33
CA ARG A 174 11.06 -8.95 -16.98
C ARG A 174 11.25 -9.84 -18.22
N ASN A 175 12.33 -9.63 -18.98
CA ASN A 175 12.70 -10.46 -20.13
C ASN A 175 13.05 -11.92 -19.79
N TYR A 176 13.19 -12.26 -18.50
CA TYR A 176 13.38 -13.62 -17.99
C TYR A 176 12.12 -14.17 -17.29
N GLY A 177 10.98 -13.48 -17.39
CA GLY A 177 9.71 -13.88 -16.80
C GLY A 177 9.51 -13.46 -15.34
N TYR A 178 10.46 -12.75 -14.72
CA TYR A 178 10.33 -12.36 -13.31
C TYR A 178 9.21 -11.34 -13.10
N GLY A 179 8.56 -11.44 -11.95
CA GLY A 179 7.51 -10.54 -11.50
C GLY A 179 6.23 -10.61 -12.30
N GLU A 180 5.99 -11.72 -13.02
CA GLU A 180 4.70 -11.99 -13.66
C GLU A 180 3.59 -12.02 -12.63
N VAL A 181 2.50 -11.33 -12.97
CA VAL A 181 1.31 -11.25 -12.15
C VAL A 181 0.06 -11.59 -12.95
N ALA A 182 -0.97 -12.05 -12.27
CA ALA A 182 -2.31 -12.22 -12.82
C ALA A 182 -3.31 -11.35 -12.05
N LEU A 183 -4.25 -10.71 -12.74
CA LEU A 183 -5.32 -9.99 -12.07
C LEU A 183 -6.14 -10.97 -11.24
N LYS A 184 -6.38 -10.62 -9.98
CA LYS A 184 -7.15 -11.45 -9.04
C LYS A 184 -8.51 -10.83 -8.73
N ASP A 185 -8.52 -9.53 -8.49
CA ASP A 185 -9.70 -8.79 -8.06
C ASP A 185 -9.48 -7.29 -8.28
N THR A 186 -10.56 -6.55 -8.55
CA THR A 186 -10.53 -5.09 -8.65
C THR A 186 -11.85 -4.48 -8.21
N ARG A 187 -11.81 -3.27 -7.64
CA ARG A 187 -13.00 -2.61 -7.09
C ARG A 187 -12.86 -1.09 -7.12
N MET A 188 -13.89 -0.40 -7.60
CA MET A 188 -14.02 1.05 -7.44
C MET A 188 -14.59 1.40 -6.07
N LEU A 189 -14.04 2.43 -5.45
CA LEU A 189 -14.47 2.97 -4.16
C LEU A 189 -14.59 4.49 -4.23
N ASP A 190 -15.70 5.03 -3.75
CA ASP A 190 -15.85 6.45 -3.51
C ASP A 190 -15.48 6.78 -2.05
N LEU A 191 -14.37 7.49 -1.86
CA LEU A 191 -13.88 7.91 -0.56
C LEU A 191 -14.84 8.88 0.14
N ASP A 192 -15.76 9.54 -0.57
CA ASP A 192 -16.76 10.40 0.08
C ASP A 192 -17.86 9.60 0.78
N THR A 193 -18.02 8.31 0.47
CA THR A 193 -19.09 7.46 1.01
C THR A 193 -18.68 6.65 2.24
N LEU A 194 -17.39 6.63 2.57
CA LEU A 194 -16.86 5.84 3.68
C LEU A 194 -17.20 6.45 5.04
N ASP A 195 -17.29 5.61 6.06
CA ASP A 195 -17.41 6.04 7.45
C ASP A 195 -16.07 6.61 7.98
N TYR A 196 -16.11 7.86 8.43
CA TYR A 196 -15.01 8.58 9.09
C TYR A 196 -15.31 8.92 10.56
N SER A 197 -16.38 8.37 11.14
CA SER A 197 -16.86 8.68 12.50
C SER A 197 -15.76 8.60 13.57
N ARG A 198 -14.85 7.63 13.46
CA ARG A 198 -13.70 7.49 14.36
C ARG A 198 -12.72 8.67 14.29
N LEU A 199 -12.57 9.30 13.13
CA LEU A 199 -11.77 10.51 12.99
C LEU A 199 -12.57 11.74 13.45
N GLU A 200 -13.84 11.86 13.07
CA GLU A 200 -14.66 13.02 13.44
C GLU A 200 -14.87 13.16 14.96
N GLY A 201 -14.90 12.04 15.69
CA GLY A 201 -15.11 12.02 17.14
C GLY A 201 -13.86 12.19 18.01
N ALA A 202 -12.67 12.31 17.42
CA ALA A 202 -11.41 12.36 18.17
C ALA A 202 -10.89 13.80 18.38
N GLU A 203 -10.08 14.01 19.42
CA GLU A 203 -9.46 15.31 19.72
C GLU A 203 -7.99 15.37 19.31
N THR A 204 -7.32 14.21 19.27
CA THR A 204 -5.90 14.11 18.94
C THR A 204 -5.70 12.99 17.94
N TYR A 205 -4.76 13.19 17.01
CA TYR A 205 -4.50 12.24 15.94
C TYR A 205 -3.00 12.01 15.77
N LEU A 206 -2.69 10.83 15.27
CA LEU A 206 -1.39 10.45 14.76
C LEU A 206 -1.46 10.30 13.24
N ILE A 207 -0.35 10.55 12.59
CA ILE A 207 -0.10 10.19 11.20
C ILE A 207 0.86 9.02 11.22
N GLU A 208 0.47 7.92 10.60
CA GLU A 208 1.35 6.81 10.23
C GLU A 208 1.74 6.98 8.76
N LEU A 209 3.02 7.11 8.47
CA LEU A 209 3.55 7.17 7.10
C LEU A 209 3.53 5.76 6.49
N VAL A 210 2.60 5.51 5.58
CA VAL A 210 2.47 4.21 4.91
C VAL A 210 3.55 4.04 3.84
N THR A 211 3.87 5.12 3.14
CA THR A 211 4.97 5.17 2.17
C THR A 211 5.88 6.36 2.47
N PRO A 212 7.14 6.36 1.99
CA PRO A 212 8.06 7.46 2.27
C PRO A 212 7.54 8.79 1.73
N PHE A 213 7.81 9.89 2.42
CA PHE A 213 7.45 11.24 1.97
C PHE A 213 8.68 11.96 1.40
N VAL A 214 8.63 12.40 0.15
CA VAL A 214 9.77 13.02 -0.54
C VAL A 214 9.97 14.46 -0.10
N LEU A 215 11.21 14.78 0.31
CA LEU A 215 11.66 16.12 0.67
C LEU A 215 12.50 16.75 -0.44
N GLU A 216 13.48 16.02 -0.96
CA GLU A 216 14.39 16.50 -2.00
C GLU A 216 14.41 15.50 -3.16
N SER A 217 14.54 15.97 -4.39
CA SER A 217 14.55 15.12 -5.58
C SER A 217 15.43 15.66 -6.69
N GLU A 218 16.23 14.79 -7.29
CA GLU A 218 16.95 15.08 -8.53
C GLU A 218 16.05 15.01 -9.77
N TYR A 219 14.81 14.54 -9.64
CA TYR A 219 13.88 14.40 -10.76
C TYR A 219 13.50 15.78 -11.34
N PRO A 220 13.55 15.97 -12.67
CA PRO A 220 13.33 17.27 -13.29
C PRO A 220 11.96 17.88 -12.97
N ALA A 221 11.92 19.22 -12.94
CA ALA A 221 10.70 20.01 -12.78
C ALA A 221 9.90 19.73 -11.49
N VAL A 222 10.55 19.15 -10.47
CA VAL A 222 9.99 18.99 -9.12
C VAL A 222 10.65 19.96 -8.16
N ASN A 223 9.85 20.58 -7.29
CA ASN A 223 10.34 21.41 -6.20
C ASN A 223 10.54 20.57 -4.93
N ASP A 224 11.62 20.85 -4.22
CA ASP A 224 11.84 20.38 -2.86
C ASP A 224 10.69 20.81 -1.94
N ARG A 225 10.43 19.98 -0.93
CA ARG A 225 9.38 20.15 0.06
C ARG A 225 9.98 20.13 1.45
N SER A 226 9.50 21.03 2.29
CA SER A 226 9.72 20.92 3.73
C SER A 226 8.85 19.83 4.32
N VAL A 227 9.19 19.38 5.53
CA VAL A 227 8.25 18.64 6.38
C VAL A 227 6.94 19.44 6.48
N PRO A 228 5.77 18.81 6.31
CA PRO A 228 4.50 19.54 6.38
C PRO A 228 4.30 20.18 7.75
N TRP A 229 3.83 21.43 7.78
CA TRP A 229 3.65 22.21 9.01
C TRP A 229 2.67 21.58 10.00
N TRP A 230 1.76 20.72 9.52
CA TRP A 230 0.76 20.01 10.31
C TRP A 230 1.32 18.70 10.93
N TRP A 231 2.65 18.51 10.91
CA TRP A 231 3.36 17.47 11.65
C TRP A 231 4.04 18.13 12.84
N THR A 232 3.81 17.63 14.05
CA THR A 232 4.45 18.19 15.27
C THR A 232 5.97 17.96 15.31
N GLU A 233 6.47 16.95 14.60
CA GLU A 233 7.88 16.56 14.66
C GLU A 233 8.79 17.52 13.89
N SER A 234 9.89 17.89 14.53
CA SER A 234 10.99 18.59 13.87
C SER A 234 11.78 17.63 12.97
N SER A 235 12.53 18.16 12.00
CA SER A 235 13.40 17.35 11.15
C SER A 235 14.42 16.51 11.94
N GLU A 236 14.80 16.92 13.14
CA GLU A 236 15.75 16.19 13.99
C GLU A 236 15.16 14.89 14.57
N ASN A 237 13.83 14.80 14.63
CA ASN A 237 13.11 13.65 15.19
C ASN A 237 12.69 12.63 14.11
N LEU A 238 12.96 12.93 12.83
CA LEU A 238 12.56 12.09 11.71
C LEU A 238 13.71 11.19 11.25
N ARG A 239 13.38 9.94 10.92
CA ARG A 239 14.30 9.05 10.21
C ARG A 239 14.25 9.35 8.72
N PHE A 240 15.40 9.60 8.12
CA PHE A 240 15.50 9.82 6.68
C PHE A 240 15.96 8.57 5.96
N ARG A 241 15.51 8.43 4.72
CA ARG A 241 15.94 7.36 3.81
C ARG A 241 16.21 7.94 2.42
N GLN A 242 17.25 7.43 1.77
CA GLN A 242 17.47 7.64 0.35
C GLN A 242 16.67 6.61 -0.46
N GLU A 243 15.85 7.08 -1.37
CA GLU A 243 15.06 6.27 -2.31
C GLU A 243 15.44 6.65 -3.73
N LYS A 244 15.01 5.83 -4.71
CA LYS A 244 15.32 6.05 -6.13
C LYS A 244 14.08 5.91 -6.98
N ILE A 245 13.99 6.74 -8.01
CA ILE A 245 13.03 6.56 -9.09
C ILE A 245 13.78 6.33 -10.41
N LEU A 246 13.21 5.48 -11.27
CA LEU A 246 13.73 5.17 -12.59
C LEU A 246 12.75 5.68 -13.63
N GLU A 247 13.19 6.61 -14.47
CA GLU A 247 12.38 7.19 -15.53
C GLU A 247 13.22 7.31 -16.80
N HIS A 248 12.71 6.88 -17.96
CA HIS A 248 13.46 6.89 -19.23
C HIS A 248 14.88 6.28 -19.17
N ARG A 249 15.09 5.26 -18.32
CA ARG A 249 16.39 4.60 -18.03
C ARG A 249 17.39 5.45 -17.23
N GLU A 250 16.99 6.62 -16.77
CA GLU A 250 17.73 7.45 -15.84
C GLU A 250 17.26 7.21 -14.42
N VAL A 251 18.19 7.21 -13.47
CA VAL A 251 17.94 6.99 -12.05
C VAL A 251 18.11 8.31 -11.34
N PHE A 252 17.11 8.72 -10.58
CA PHE A 252 17.11 9.96 -9.80
C PHE A 252 17.08 9.61 -8.32
N ASP A 253 17.97 10.23 -7.55
CA ASP A 253 18.02 10.07 -6.10
C ASP A 253 16.95 10.96 -5.42
N LEU A 254 16.34 10.40 -4.37
CA LEU A 254 15.29 11.05 -3.58
C LEU A 254 15.67 11.00 -2.11
N ARG A 255 15.62 12.15 -1.44
CA ARG A 255 15.68 12.20 0.02
C ARG A 255 14.27 12.18 0.59
N THR A 256 13.99 11.23 1.48
CA THR A 256 12.65 11.01 2.02
C THR A 256 12.62 10.96 3.54
N VAL A 257 11.48 11.30 4.13
CA VAL A 257 11.09 10.82 5.46
C VAL A 257 10.62 9.39 5.29
N ASP A 258 11.18 8.48 6.07
CA ASP A 258 10.96 7.04 5.90
C ASP A 258 9.54 6.60 6.33
N HIS A 259 9.05 5.55 5.67
CA HIS A 259 7.78 4.89 6.01
C HIS A 259 7.83 4.19 7.39
N GLY A 260 6.65 3.88 7.93
CA GLY A 260 6.44 3.29 9.24
C GLY A 260 6.67 4.26 10.41
N GLN A 261 6.99 5.52 10.13
CA GLN A 261 7.06 6.56 11.15
C GLN A 261 5.69 6.99 11.60
N ILE A 262 5.60 7.31 12.89
CA ILE A 262 4.41 7.84 13.52
C ILE A 262 4.74 9.25 14.01
N VAL A 263 3.96 10.24 13.59
CA VAL A 263 4.09 11.63 14.01
C VAL A 263 2.75 12.16 14.50
N GLN A 264 2.74 13.17 15.36
CA GLN A 264 1.48 13.79 15.77
C GLN A 264 0.95 14.73 14.69
N TYR A 265 -0.37 14.67 14.47
CA TYR A 265 -1.10 15.60 13.61
C TYR A 265 -1.50 16.85 14.40
N CYS A 266 -1.23 18.03 13.85
CA CYS A 266 -1.62 19.31 14.44
C CYS A 266 -2.46 20.20 13.50
N GLY A 267 -2.97 19.64 12.40
CA GLY A 267 -3.94 20.33 11.55
C GLY A 267 -5.36 20.31 12.12
N ASP A 268 -6.29 20.96 11.42
CA ASP A 268 -7.69 21.16 11.82
C ASP A 268 -8.71 20.48 10.88
N ARG A 269 -8.23 19.76 9.85
CA ARG A 269 -9.07 19.09 8.83
C ARG A 269 -8.69 17.59 8.73
N PRO A 270 -8.92 16.78 9.78
CA PRO A 270 -8.45 15.40 9.86
C PRO A 270 -9.04 14.51 8.76
N VAL A 271 -10.34 14.61 8.47
CA VAL A 271 -11.01 13.81 7.43
C VAL A 271 -10.48 14.12 6.03
N GLU A 272 -10.33 15.40 5.69
CA GLU A 272 -9.74 15.80 4.41
C GLU A 272 -8.27 15.37 4.32
N THR A 273 -7.50 15.50 5.41
CA THR A 273 -6.11 15.02 5.47
C THR A 273 -6.05 13.51 5.25
N ALA A 274 -6.98 12.74 5.81
CA ALA A 274 -7.06 11.30 5.65
C ALA A 274 -7.34 10.90 4.19
N LYS A 275 -8.26 11.60 3.50
CA LYS A 275 -8.54 11.41 2.07
C LYS A 275 -7.34 11.76 1.20
N ASN A 276 -6.73 12.92 1.43
CA ASN A 276 -5.51 13.32 0.73
C ASN A 276 -4.35 12.36 0.99
N GLY A 277 -4.31 11.76 2.18
CA GLY A 277 -3.34 10.73 2.53
C GLY A 277 -3.50 9.46 1.71
N LEU A 278 -4.74 9.04 1.45
CA LEU A 278 -5.05 7.91 0.56
C LEU A 278 -4.77 8.22 -0.90
N THR A 279 -4.89 9.48 -1.33
CA THR A 279 -4.48 9.94 -2.66
C THR A 279 -3.00 10.33 -2.74
N ARG A 280 -2.28 10.22 -1.61
CA ARG A 280 -0.91 10.65 -1.37
C ARG A 280 -0.69 12.15 -1.49
N VAL A 281 0.30 12.64 -0.74
CA VAL A 281 0.71 14.05 -0.71
C VAL A 281 2.17 14.23 -1.10
N GLY A 282 2.51 15.41 -1.63
CA GLY A 282 3.88 15.76 -2.00
C GLY A 282 4.15 15.65 -3.49
N SER A 283 5.41 15.85 -3.87
CA SER A 283 5.79 16.01 -5.28
C SER A 283 5.78 14.73 -6.10
N HIS A 284 5.94 13.58 -5.45
CA HIS A 284 6.00 12.26 -6.09
C HIS A 284 4.77 11.40 -5.77
N SER A 285 3.65 12.02 -5.40
CA SER A 285 2.38 11.33 -5.08
C SER A 285 1.93 10.42 -6.21
N ARG A 286 2.14 10.83 -7.47
CA ARG A 286 1.86 10.02 -8.67
C ARG A 286 2.51 8.63 -8.61
N TYR A 287 3.73 8.55 -8.10
CA TYR A 287 4.56 7.34 -8.06
C TYR A 287 4.42 6.54 -6.76
N GLY A 288 3.46 6.92 -5.91
CA GLY A 288 3.11 6.19 -4.72
C GLY A 288 3.79 6.65 -3.43
N PHE A 289 4.55 7.75 -3.47
CA PHE A 289 5.16 8.35 -2.30
C PHE A 289 4.18 9.27 -1.55
N GLY A 290 4.32 9.37 -0.23
CA GLY A 290 3.56 10.29 0.60
C GLY A 290 2.15 9.82 0.94
N GLU A 291 1.88 8.52 0.84
CA GLU A 291 0.70 7.90 1.44
C GLU A 291 0.81 7.88 2.96
N LEU A 292 -0.28 8.25 3.62
CA LEU A 292 -0.37 8.31 5.07
C LEU A 292 -1.73 7.85 5.58
N ARG A 293 -1.72 7.31 6.79
CA ARG A 293 -2.91 6.94 7.56
C ARG A 293 -3.05 7.88 8.73
N LEU A 294 -4.22 8.50 8.89
CA LEU A 294 -4.56 9.23 10.11
C LEU A 294 -5.19 8.26 11.11
N LYS A 295 -4.72 8.27 12.36
CA LYS A 295 -5.27 7.42 13.43
C LYS A 295 -5.71 8.29 14.59
N PRO A 296 -6.94 8.13 15.10
CA PRO A 296 -7.34 8.81 16.32
C PRO A 296 -6.53 8.25 17.50
N LEU A 297 -6.09 9.12 18.38
CA LEU A 297 -5.61 8.71 19.69
C LEU A 297 -6.83 8.54 20.59
N GLU A 298 -7.21 7.30 20.83
CA GLU A 298 -8.20 7.00 21.84
C GLU A 298 -7.66 7.51 23.19
N ASN A 299 -8.41 8.40 23.84
CA ASN A 299 -8.12 8.76 25.22
C ASN A 299 -8.09 7.47 26.04
N ARG A 300 -6.91 7.08 26.54
CA ARG A 300 -6.76 6.03 27.56
C ARG A 300 -7.39 6.52 28.87
N HIS A 301 -8.71 6.70 28.87
CA HIS A 301 -9.49 7.10 30.03
C HIS A 301 -10.76 6.25 30.16
N GLN A 302 -10.65 4.94 30.01
CA GLN A 302 -11.56 4.01 30.70
C GLN A 302 -10.98 2.59 30.64
N ASN A 303 -10.11 2.25 31.61
CA ASN A 303 -9.86 0.88 32.09
C ASN A 303 -9.06 0.91 33.40
N SER A 304 -9.40 1.85 34.30
CA SER A 304 -8.91 1.84 35.69
C SER A 304 -10.04 1.71 36.72
N THR A 305 -11.21 1.25 36.28
CA THR A 305 -12.33 0.88 37.16
C THR A 305 -13.08 -0.26 36.53
N ASP A 306 -12.56 -1.47 36.67
CA ASP A 306 -13.30 -2.51 37.37
C ASP A 306 -12.34 -3.48 38.05
N ARG A 307 -12.75 -3.88 39.25
CA ARG A 307 -12.00 -4.61 40.27
C ARG A 307 -11.77 -6.08 39.94
#